data_AF-Q9R646-F1
#
_entry.id   AF-Q9R646-F1
#
_cell.length_a   1.000
_cell.length_b   1.000
_cell.length_c   1.000
_cell.angle_alpha   90.00
_cell.angle_beta   90.00
_cell.angle_gamma   90.00
#
_symmetry.space_group_name_H-M   'P 1'
#
loop_
_entity.id
_entity.type
_entity.pdbx_description
1 polymer ?
#
loop_
_entity_poly.entity_id
_entity_poly.type
_entity_poly.pdbx_seq_one_letter_code
_entity_poly.pdbx_strand_id
1 'polypeptide(L)'
;TPQNITDLCAEYHNTQIYTLNDKIFSYTESLAGKREMAIITFKNGAIFQVEVPGSQHIDSQKKAIERMKDTLRIAYLTEAKVEKLCVWNNKTPHAIAAISMAN
;
A
#
# COMPACT_ATOMS: atom_id res chain seq x y z
N THR A 1 -3.03 -18.06 -10.77
CA THR A 1 -2.65 -16.66 -10.50
C THR A 1 -3.85 -15.77 -10.77
N PRO A 2 -4.20 -14.88 -9.84
CA PRO A 2 -5.32 -13.95 -10.01
C PRO A 2 -5.09 -13.04 -11.23
N GLN A 3 -6.18 -12.62 -11.89
CA GLN A 3 -6.10 -11.80 -13.11
C GLN A 3 -6.19 -10.30 -12.83
N ASN A 4 -6.61 -9.93 -11.61
CA ASN A 4 -6.75 -8.54 -11.18
C ASN A 4 -6.53 -8.40 -9.67
N ILE A 5 -6.45 -7.15 -9.18
CA ILE A 5 -6.21 -6.86 -7.77
C ILE A 5 -7.33 -7.34 -6.84
N THR A 6 -8.58 -7.37 -7.32
CA THR A 6 -9.74 -7.83 -6.53
C THR A 6 -9.67 -9.34 -6.30
N ASP A 7 -9.38 -10.12 -7.35
CA ASP A 7 -9.16 -11.56 -7.25
C ASP A 7 -7.99 -11.88 -6.31
N LEU A 8 -6.87 -11.14 -6.44
CA LEU A 8 -5.71 -11.30 -5.56
C LEU A 8 -6.06 -11.02 -4.10
N CYS A 9 -6.83 -9.96 -3.84
CA CYS A 9 -7.22 -9.60 -2.47
C CYS A 9 -8.09 -10.70 -1.84
N ALA A 10 -9.01 -11.28 -2.61
CA ALA A 10 -9.89 -12.35 -2.14
C ALA A 10 -9.16 -13.65 -1.71
N GLU A 11 -7.91 -13.87 -2.16
CA GLU A 11 -7.10 -15.02 -1.75
C GLU A 11 -6.60 -14.93 -0.29
N TYR A 12 -6.68 -13.75 0.34
CA TYR A 12 -6.13 -13.51 1.68
C TYR A 12 -7.20 -13.10 2.69
N HIS A 13 -7.22 -13.79 3.84
CA HIS A 13 -8.00 -13.35 5.00
C HIS A 13 -7.51 -11.99 5.53
N ASN A 14 -8.43 -11.27 6.17
CA ASN A 14 -8.19 -9.94 6.77
C ASN A 14 -7.71 -8.90 5.75
N THR A 15 -8.10 -9.04 4.49
CA THR A 15 -7.87 -8.03 3.47
C THR A 15 -9.18 -7.45 2.96
N GLN A 16 -9.12 -6.23 2.43
CA GLN A 16 -10.24 -5.59 1.77
C GLN A 16 -9.75 -4.64 0.68
N ILE A 17 -10.62 -4.38 -0.29
CA ILE A 17 -10.37 -3.44 -1.38
C ILE A 17 -10.87 -2.05 -1.00
N TYR A 18 -10.00 -1.05 -1.16
CA TYR A 18 -10.39 0.35 -1.23
C TYR A 18 -10.36 0.80 -2.68
N THR A 19 -11.50 1.27 -3.20
CA THR A 19 -11.55 1.98 -4.49
C THR A 19 -11.41 3.47 -4.21
N LEU A 20 -10.35 4.08 -4.73
CA LEU A 20 -9.98 5.47 -4.41
C LEU A 20 -10.19 6.39 -5.60
N ASN A 21 -9.76 5.97 -6.80
CA ASN A 21 -9.84 6.74 -8.04
C ASN A 21 -9.34 8.18 -7.90
N ASP A 22 -8.27 8.37 -7.13
CA ASP A 22 -7.70 9.68 -6.83
C ASP A 22 -6.17 9.58 -6.75
N LYS A 23 -5.50 10.73 -6.78
CA LYS A 23 -4.06 10.86 -6.59
C LYS A 23 -3.72 10.75 -5.11
N ILE A 24 -2.51 10.31 -4.79
CA ILE A 24 -1.99 10.37 -3.42
C ILE A 24 -1.90 11.85 -3.02
N PHE A 25 -2.53 12.23 -1.91
CA PHE A 25 -2.56 13.60 -1.42
C PHE A 25 -1.30 13.97 -0.63
N SER A 26 -0.81 13.05 0.20
CA SER A 26 0.48 13.21 0.87
C SER A 26 1.23 11.89 0.97
N TYR A 27 2.55 11.98 0.94
CA TYR A 27 3.49 10.87 1.15
C TYR A 27 4.44 11.23 2.29
N THR A 28 4.56 10.34 3.27
CA THR A 28 5.49 10.47 4.41
C THR A 28 6.32 9.19 4.51
N GLU A 29 7.63 9.32 4.61
CA GLU A 29 8.55 8.20 4.79
C GLU A 29 9.41 8.44 6.03
N SER A 30 9.56 7.41 6.85
CA SER A 30 10.38 7.48 8.06
C SER A 30 11.53 6.49 7.97
N LEU A 31 12.72 6.94 8.35
CA LEU A 31 13.93 6.12 8.51
C LEU A 31 14.29 5.94 10.00
N ALA A 32 13.39 6.34 10.91
CA ALA A 32 13.64 6.22 12.34
C ALA A 32 13.70 4.73 12.73
N GLY A 33 14.63 4.38 13.63
CA GLY A 33 14.80 3.00 14.08
C GLY A 33 13.49 2.36 14.54
N LYS A 34 13.20 1.16 14.03
CA LYS A 34 11.95 0.40 14.20
C LYS A 34 10.69 0.99 13.52
N ARG A 35 10.84 2.05 12.71
CA ARG A 35 9.75 2.70 11.97
C ARG A 35 10.12 2.99 10.51
N GLU A 36 10.87 2.09 9.86
CA GLU A 36 11.10 2.16 8.41
C GLU A 36 9.83 1.85 7.61
N MET A 37 8.92 2.80 7.58
CA MET A 37 7.59 2.71 6.99
C MET A 37 7.29 3.90 6.10
N ALA A 38 6.39 3.68 5.14
CA ALA A 38 5.79 4.76 4.35
C ALA A 38 4.31 4.91 4.72
N ILE A 39 3.81 6.13 4.77
CA ILE A 39 2.42 6.48 5.02
C ILE A 39 1.93 7.34 3.87
N ILE A 40 0.78 7.00 3.31
CA ILE A 40 0.10 7.79 2.29
C ILE A 40 -1.28 8.21 2.76
N THR A 41 -1.73 9.37 2.30
CA THR A 41 -3.10 9.85 2.55
C THR A 41 -3.78 10.24 1.24
N PHE A 42 -5.11 10.22 1.24
CA PHE A 42 -5.96 10.70 0.15
C PHE A 42 -6.85 11.85 0.64
N LYS A 43 -7.38 12.66 -0.29
CA LYS A 43 -8.20 13.85 0.06
C LYS A 43 -9.46 13.51 0.86
N ASN A 44 -9.99 12.30 0.70
CA ASN A 44 -11.13 11.80 1.46
C ASN A 44 -10.79 11.43 2.93
N GLY A 45 -9.55 11.64 3.37
CA GLY A 45 -9.07 11.32 4.72
C GLY A 45 -8.63 9.87 4.91
N ALA A 46 -8.63 9.04 3.87
CA ALA A 46 -8.12 7.67 3.97
C ALA A 46 -6.60 7.67 4.17
N ILE A 47 -6.12 6.86 5.11
CA ILE A 47 -4.72 6.74 5.50
C ILE A 47 -4.29 5.28 5.38
N PHE A 48 -3.15 5.05 4.73
CA PHE A 48 -2.59 3.71 4.52
C PHE A 48 -1.10 3.69 4.82
N GLN A 49 -0.59 2.54 5.24
CA GLN A 49 0.84 2.34 5.52
C GLN A 49 1.43 1.21 4.67
N VAL A 50 2.71 1.31 4.37
CA VAL A 50 3.57 0.17 4.05
C VAL A 50 4.33 -0.18 5.32
N GLU A 51 4.02 -1.33 5.90
CA GLU A 51 4.57 -1.73 7.20
C GLU A 51 6.09 -1.93 7.15
N VAL A 52 6.69 -1.83 8.35
CA VAL A 52 8.09 -2.17 8.56
C VAL A 52 8.28 -3.68 8.34
N PRO A 53 9.28 -4.11 7.56
CA PRO A 53 9.66 -5.52 7.48
C PRO A 53 9.88 -6.12 8.87
N GLY A 54 9.31 -7.30 9.12
CA GLY A 54 9.18 -7.92 10.44
C GLY A 54 8.94 -9.42 10.34
N SER A 55 8.75 -10.10 11.47
CA SER A 55 8.63 -11.57 11.53
C SER A 55 7.38 -12.12 10.83
N GLN A 56 6.37 -11.30 10.62
CA GLN A 56 5.17 -11.64 9.86
C GLN A 56 5.44 -11.77 8.34
N HIS A 57 6.61 -11.31 7.88
CA HIS A 57 6.97 -11.32 6.47
C HIS A 57 7.94 -12.45 6.13
N ILE A 58 7.69 -13.10 5.01
CA ILE A 58 8.64 -14.07 4.42
C ILE A 58 9.72 -13.33 3.62
N ASP A 59 10.88 -13.97 3.39
CA ASP A 59 12.02 -13.31 2.75
C ASP A 59 11.73 -12.73 1.36
N SER A 60 10.86 -13.38 0.58
CA SER A 60 10.45 -12.89 -0.74
C SER A 60 9.67 -11.56 -0.67
N GLN A 61 9.04 -11.25 0.46
CA GLN A 61 8.30 -10.00 0.65
C GLN A 61 9.22 -8.82 0.97
N LYS A 62 10.45 -9.03 1.49
CA LYS A 62 11.35 -7.93 1.87
C LYS A 62 11.64 -6.99 0.70
N LYS A 63 11.97 -7.54 -0.47
CA LYS A 63 12.19 -6.74 -1.69
C LYS A 63 10.89 -6.14 -2.24
N ALA A 64 9.75 -6.81 -2.04
CA ALA A 64 8.45 -6.33 -2.50
C ALA A 64 7.95 -5.15 -1.66
N ILE A 65 8.24 -5.13 -0.35
CA ILE A 65 7.94 -4.02 0.56
C ILE A 65 8.69 -2.76 0.13
N GLU A 66 9.99 -2.85 -0.13
CA GLU A 66 10.78 -1.70 -0.62
C GLU A 66 10.29 -1.22 -2.00
N ARG A 67 9.96 -2.15 -2.91
CA ARG A 67 9.34 -1.82 -4.20
C ARG A 67 8.00 -1.09 -4.03
N MET A 68 7.21 -1.44 -3.03
CA MET A 68 5.95 -0.74 -2.76
C MET A 68 6.21 0.70 -2.31
N LYS A 69 7.18 0.93 -1.40
CA LYS A 69 7.59 2.30 -1.00
C LYS A 69 8.03 3.12 -2.21
N ASP A 70 8.89 2.56 -3.07
CA ASP A 70 9.33 3.20 -4.32
C ASP A 70 8.16 3.54 -5.23
N THR A 71 7.22 2.61 -5.40
CA THR A 71 6.02 2.77 -6.24
C THR A 71 5.12 3.90 -5.72
N LEU A 72 4.90 3.96 -4.41
CA LEU A 72 4.08 5.01 -3.80
C LEU A 72 4.74 6.39 -3.88
N ARG A 73 6.07 6.44 -3.67
CA ARG A 73 6.85 7.68 -3.79
C ARG A 73 6.76 8.24 -5.21
N ILE A 74 6.97 7.41 -6.23
CA ILE A 74 6.92 7.88 -7.62
C ILE A 74 5.49 8.22 -8.03
N ALA A 75 4.49 7.43 -7.63
CA ALA A 75 3.08 7.70 -7.91
C ALA A 75 2.60 9.04 -7.31
N TYR A 76 3.08 9.39 -6.11
CA TYR A 76 2.84 10.70 -5.51
C TYR A 76 3.47 11.82 -6.35
N LEU A 77 4.76 11.69 -6.71
CA LEU A 77 5.48 12.72 -7.46
C LEU A 77 4.96 12.93 -8.89
N THR A 78 4.48 11.88 -9.55
CA THR A 78 3.93 11.95 -10.91
C THR A 78 2.43 12.20 -10.93
N GLU A 79 1.81 12.35 -9.75
CA GLU A 79 0.38 12.54 -9.63
C GLU A 79 -0.42 11.42 -10.32
N ALA A 80 0.05 10.17 -10.23
CA ALA A 80 -0.62 9.02 -10.81
C ALA A 80 -1.94 8.74 -10.08
N LYS A 81 -3.00 8.41 -10.83
CA LYS A 81 -4.29 8.02 -10.25
C LYS A 81 -4.21 6.59 -9.69
N VAL A 82 -4.48 6.45 -8.40
CA VAL A 82 -4.62 5.14 -7.74
C VAL A 82 -6.07 4.71 -7.89
N GLU A 83 -6.30 3.62 -8.62
CA GLU A 83 -7.64 3.08 -8.81
C GLU A 83 -8.07 2.34 -7.55
N LYS A 84 -7.28 1.33 -7.12
CA LYS A 84 -7.56 0.49 -5.96
C LYS A 84 -6.32 0.20 -5.12
N LEU A 85 -6.54 0.00 -3.82
CA LEU A 85 -5.60 -0.63 -2.91
C LEU A 85 -6.23 -1.90 -2.33
N CYS A 86 -5.50 -3.01 -2.35
CA CYS A 86 -5.77 -4.13 -1.45
C CYS A 86 -4.98 -3.92 -0.18
N VAL A 87 -5.65 -3.97 0.96
CA VAL A 87 -5.03 -3.67 2.26
C VAL A 87 -5.40 -4.70 3.30
N TRP A 88 -4.48 -4.99 4.22
CA TRP A 88 -4.79 -5.72 5.45
C TRP A 88 -5.55 -4.81 6.42
N ASN A 89 -6.74 -5.24 6.84
CA ASN A 89 -7.65 -4.48 7.71
C ASN A 89 -7.45 -4.75 9.21
N ASN A 90 -6.56 -5.68 9.56
CA ASN A 90 -6.17 -5.98 10.94
C ASN A 90 -5.02 -5.12 11.47
N LYS A 91 -4.62 -4.08 10.72
CA LYS A 91 -3.55 -3.12 11.07
C LYS A 91 -4.10 -1.69 11.03
N THR A 92 -3.54 -0.82 11.87
CA THR A 92 -3.94 0.60 11.94
C THR A 92 -2.71 1.51 11.82
N PRO A 93 -2.61 2.37 10.78
CA PRO A 93 -3.48 2.44 9.59
C PRO A 93 -3.52 1.12 8.79
N HIS A 94 -4.45 0.97 7.85
CA HIS A 94 -4.49 -0.23 7.02
C HIS A 94 -3.18 -0.43 6.24
N ALA A 95 -2.68 -1.66 6.19
CA ALA A 95 -1.39 -1.99 5.59
C ALA A 95 -1.56 -2.39 4.12
N ILE A 96 -0.80 -1.78 3.20
CA ILE A 96 -0.92 -2.00 1.76
C ILE A 96 -0.32 -3.36 1.37
N ALA A 97 -1.14 -4.20 0.76
CA ALA A 97 -0.74 -5.48 0.18
C ALA A 97 -0.48 -5.37 -1.34
N ALA A 98 -1.35 -4.66 -2.05
CA ALA A 98 -1.24 -4.44 -3.49
C ALA A 98 -1.85 -3.10 -3.92
N ILE A 99 -1.44 -2.61 -5.09
CA ILE A 99 -1.89 -1.35 -5.69
C ILE A 99 -2.23 -1.57 -7.16
N SER A 100 -3.34 -0.99 -7.62
CA SER A 100 -3.65 -0.83 -9.06
C SER A 100 -3.72 0.66 -9.40
N MET A 101 -3.11 1.03 -10.52
CA MET A 101 -3.13 2.38 -11.08
C MET A 101 -3.73 2.29 -12.48
N ALA A 102 -4.74 3.09 -12.75
CA ALA A 102 -5.46 3.14 -14.01
C ALA A 102 -6.00 4.56 -14.22
N ASN A 103 -6.32 4.93 -15.47
CA ASN A 103 -6.84 6.25 -15.86
C ASN A 103 -8.34 6.42 -15.66
#